data_AF-A0A644WC22-F1
#
_entry.id   AF-A0A644WC22-F1
#
_cell.length_a   1.000
_cell.length_b   1.000
_cell.length_c   1.000
_cell.angle_alpha   90.00
_cell.angle_beta   90.00
_cell.angle_gamma   90.00
#
_symmetry.space_group_name_H-M   'P 1'
#
loop_
_entity.id
_entity.type
_entity.pdbx_description
1 polymer ?
#
loop_
_entity_poly.entity_id
_entity_poly.type
_entity_poly.pdbx_seq_one_letter_code
_entity_poly.pdbx_strand_id
1 'polypeptide(L)'
;MLQERKIALIPAYEPTGTLPELVRQLYRAGFQPIVIDDGSGEAYRGIFVEVSHYAFVLTQEVNKGKGCALKTGLAYINERYPSNSVIVTLDADGQHSVEDAVRVCNTAAWNMGTLVLGCRGFDQEVPARSRFGNTVTRFIYRIATGVNVSDTQTGLRAFGMELVPFLLSVSGDRYEYEMNVLLESSRQNVPMREVGIQTIYLDNNSSSHFSTIKDSFRVYREIIKFASSSLIGFVVDYGLYSMLAFMTAGLGAVVSIPLSNVTARIVSATVNFSINKKLVFKSSSSTTKSAVQYFILAACILVGNTVLLSFLVNSLGFNKYASKIFTEITFFAASWLVQKFIIFGKRDAKGSKHHTCNE
;
A
#
# COMPACT_ATOMS: atom_id res chain seq x y z
N MET A 1 -35.87 -18.92 4.96
CA MET A 1 -34.65 -18.07 5.04
C MET A 1 -34.39 -17.53 3.65
N LEU A 2 -34.26 -16.22 3.48
CA LEU A 2 -33.91 -15.63 2.18
C LEU A 2 -32.52 -16.14 1.80
N GLN A 3 -32.43 -16.84 0.67
CA GLN A 3 -31.16 -17.36 0.17
C GLN A 3 -30.21 -16.19 -0.09
N GLU A 4 -29.05 -16.19 0.56
CA GLU A 4 -28.01 -15.19 0.36
C GLU A 4 -27.51 -15.24 -1.08
N ARG A 5 -27.44 -14.08 -1.75
CA ARG A 5 -26.87 -14.01 -3.11
C ARG A 5 -25.36 -13.83 -3.00
N LYS A 6 -24.62 -14.74 -3.62
CA LYS A 6 -23.16 -14.67 -3.74
C LYS A 6 -22.82 -13.95 -5.04
N ILE A 7 -22.07 -12.86 -4.96
CA ILE A 7 -21.67 -12.05 -6.11
C ILE A 7 -20.16 -12.15 -6.27
N ALA A 8 -19.69 -12.48 -7.48
CA ALA A 8 -18.27 -12.46 -7.80
C ALA A 8 -17.97 -11.22 -8.66
N LEU A 9 -17.30 -10.22 -8.10
CA LEU A 9 -16.91 -9.00 -8.78
C LEU A 9 -15.47 -9.12 -9.33
N ILE A 10 -15.33 -8.98 -10.64
CA ILE A 10 -14.07 -9.24 -11.34
C ILE A 10 -13.70 -8.02 -12.21
N PRO A 11 -12.77 -7.14 -11.78
CA PRO A 11 -12.19 -6.14 -12.66
C PRO A 11 -11.22 -6.82 -13.66
N ALA A 12 -11.36 -6.50 -14.95
CA ALA A 12 -10.55 -7.05 -16.02
C ALA A 12 -10.04 -5.94 -16.94
N TYR A 13 -8.75 -5.96 -17.22
CA TYR A 13 -8.12 -5.13 -18.25
C TYR A 13 -7.24 -6.03 -19.10
N GLU A 14 -7.51 -6.04 -20.41
CA GLU A 14 -6.78 -6.85 -21.40
C GLU A 14 -6.63 -8.34 -20.95
N PRO A 15 -7.72 -9.02 -20.58
CA PRO A 15 -7.66 -10.37 -20.01
C PRO A 15 -7.22 -11.42 -21.03
N THR A 16 -6.69 -12.53 -20.53
CA THR A 16 -6.37 -13.71 -21.36
C THR A 16 -7.55 -14.69 -21.42
N GLY A 17 -7.39 -15.81 -22.13
CA GLY A 17 -8.38 -16.89 -22.20
C GLY A 17 -8.71 -17.58 -20.86
N THR A 18 -8.05 -17.20 -19.76
CA THR A 18 -8.36 -17.67 -18.41
C THR A 18 -9.67 -17.10 -17.86
N LEU A 19 -10.06 -15.88 -18.27
CA LEU A 19 -11.23 -15.19 -17.71
C LEU A 19 -12.56 -15.91 -18.02
N PRO A 20 -12.86 -16.34 -19.26
CA PRO A 20 -14.09 -17.09 -19.55
C PRO A 20 -14.22 -18.36 -18.71
N GLU A 21 -13.12 -19.10 -18.53
CA GLU A 21 -13.12 -20.32 -17.73
C GLU A 21 -13.40 -20.03 -16.25
N LEU A 22 -12.72 -19.03 -15.67
CA LEU A 22 -12.94 -18.59 -14.29
C LEU A 22 -14.41 -18.20 -14.06
N VAL A 23 -14.97 -17.39 -14.95
CA VAL A 23 -16.37 -16.94 -14.88
C VAL A 23 -17.32 -18.12 -14.95
N ARG A 24 -17.09 -19.06 -15.87
CA ARG A 24 -17.90 -20.27 -16.02
C ARG A 24 -17.88 -21.13 -14.76
N GLN A 25 -16.71 -21.31 -14.14
CA GLN A 25 -16.57 -22.06 -12.89
C GLN A 25 -17.28 -21.36 -11.72
N LEU A 26 -17.14 -20.04 -11.59
CA LEU A 26 -17.85 -19.25 -10.56
C LEU A 26 -19.37 -19.35 -10.71
N TYR A 27 -19.88 -19.22 -11.94
CA TYR A 27 -21.30 -19.39 -12.23
C TYR A 27 -21.80 -20.77 -11.80
N ARG A 28 -21.06 -21.84 -12.13
CA ARG A 28 -21.37 -23.22 -11.71
C ARG A 28 -21.30 -23.42 -10.20
N ALA A 29 -20.43 -22.68 -9.51
CA ALA A 29 -20.34 -22.66 -8.05
C ALA A 29 -21.46 -21.85 -7.37
N GLY A 30 -22.42 -21.31 -8.13
CA GLY A 30 -23.58 -20.59 -7.62
C GLY A 30 -23.34 -19.11 -7.32
N PHE A 31 -22.25 -18.53 -7.84
CA PHE A 31 -22.09 -17.08 -7.84
C PHE A 31 -22.87 -16.44 -8.98
N GLN A 32 -23.26 -15.18 -8.80
CA GLN A 32 -23.60 -14.25 -9.87
C GLN A 32 -22.33 -13.47 -10.22
N PRO A 33 -21.64 -13.78 -11.34
CA PRO A 33 -20.47 -13.04 -11.74
C PRO A 33 -20.85 -11.68 -12.33
N ILE A 34 -20.10 -10.66 -11.95
CA ILE A 34 -20.16 -9.30 -12.48
C ILE A 34 -18.73 -8.94 -12.90
N VAL A 35 -18.54 -8.75 -14.20
CA VAL A 35 -17.24 -8.46 -14.79
C VAL A 35 -17.21 -7.00 -15.23
N ILE A 36 -16.13 -6.30 -14.88
CA ILE A 36 -15.91 -4.92 -15.31
C ILE A 36 -14.76 -4.91 -16.32
N ASP A 37 -15.06 -4.68 -17.59
CA ASP A 37 -14.06 -4.39 -18.61
C ASP A 37 -13.57 -2.94 -18.44
N ASP A 38 -12.36 -2.76 -17.91
CA ASP A 38 -11.70 -1.48 -17.68
C ASP A 38 -11.10 -0.92 -18.99
N GLY A 39 -11.88 -0.93 -20.07
CA GLY A 39 -11.50 -0.36 -21.38
C GLY A 39 -10.42 -1.13 -22.11
N SER A 40 -10.53 -2.46 -22.21
CA SER A 40 -9.55 -3.32 -22.89
C SER A 40 -9.47 -3.10 -24.41
N GLY A 41 -10.53 -2.57 -25.03
CA GLY A 41 -10.59 -2.26 -26.46
C GLY A 41 -11.05 -3.44 -27.35
N GLU A 42 -11.21 -3.17 -28.65
CA GLU A 42 -11.89 -4.07 -29.59
C GLU A 42 -11.23 -5.45 -29.73
N ALA A 43 -9.91 -5.53 -29.57
CA ALA A 43 -9.16 -6.79 -29.65
C ALA A 43 -9.60 -7.84 -28.60
N TYR A 44 -10.13 -7.40 -27.46
CA TYR A 44 -10.55 -8.27 -26.36
C TYR A 44 -12.07 -8.50 -26.33
N ARG A 45 -12.83 -7.87 -27.23
CA ARG A 45 -14.30 -7.93 -27.26
C ARG A 45 -14.84 -9.35 -27.33
N GLY A 46 -14.17 -10.24 -28.06
CA GLY A 46 -14.54 -11.65 -28.16
C GLY A 46 -14.58 -12.36 -26.79
N ILE A 47 -13.62 -12.06 -25.92
CA ILE A 47 -13.55 -12.63 -24.56
C ILE A 47 -14.74 -12.16 -23.73
N PHE A 48 -15.08 -10.87 -23.78
CA PHE A 48 -16.20 -10.32 -23.02
C PHE A 48 -17.57 -10.78 -23.54
N VAL A 49 -17.70 -11.03 -24.85
CA VAL A 49 -18.89 -11.68 -25.42
C VAL A 49 -19.06 -13.09 -24.85
N GLU A 50 -18.00 -13.89 -24.80
CA GLU A 50 -18.07 -15.23 -24.22
C GLU A 50 -18.43 -15.20 -22.72
N VAL A 51 -17.78 -14.30 -21.97
CA VAL A 51 -18.04 -14.07 -20.54
C VAL A 51 -19.49 -13.68 -20.28
N SER A 52 -20.12 -12.91 -21.18
CA SER A 52 -21.50 -12.42 -21.02
C SER A 52 -22.56 -13.53 -20.98
N HIS A 53 -22.23 -14.75 -21.43
CA HIS A 53 -23.13 -15.91 -21.30
C HIS A 53 -23.31 -16.36 -19.84
N TYR A 54 -22.39 -15.99 -18.95
CA TYR A 54 -22.36 -16.44 -17.55
C TYR A 54 -22.26 -15.28 -16.55
N ALA A 55 -21.98 -14.06 -17.01
CA ALA A 55 -21.77 -12.88 -16.19
C ALA A 55 -22.53 -11.66 -16.71
N PHE A 56 -22.79 -10.72 -15.81
CA PHE A 56 -23.12 -9.36 -16.22
C PHE A 56 -21.84 -8.59 -16.51
N VAL A 57 -21.70 -8.02 -17.71
CA VAL A 57 -20.49 -7.29 -18.12
C VAL A 57 -20.77 -5.80 -18.21
N LEU A 58 -19.97 -4.99 -17.51
CA LEU A 58 -19.94 -3.53 -17.63
C LEU A 58 -18.64 -3.11 -18.29
N THR A 59 -18.72 -2.29 -19.34
CA THR A 59 -17.53 -1.81 -20.07
C THR A 59 -17.31 -0.34 -19.84
N GLN A 60 -16.08 0.02 -19.50
CA GLN A 60 -15.59 1.40 -19.45
C GLN A 60 -14.98 1.77 -20.79
N GLU A 61 -15.14 3.03 -21.22
CA GLU A 61 -14.64 3.47 -22.54
C GLU A 61 -13.11 3.47 -22.63
N VAL A 62 -12.43 3.73 -21.52
CA VAL A 62 -10.97 3.82 -21.40
C VAL A 62 -10.52 3.22 -20.08
N ASN A 63 -9.26 2.77 -20.02
CA ASN A 63 -8.65 2.30 -18.77
C ASN A 63 -8.58 3.41 -17.71
N LYS A 64 -9.45 3.29 -16.70
CA LYS A 64 -9.50 4.15 -15.52
C LYS A 64 -8.74 3.52 -14.34
N GLY A 65 -8.56 2.19 -14.35
CA GLY A 65 -7.73 1.42 -13.42
C GLY A 65 -8.53 0.52 -12.49
N LYS A 66 -7.86 -0.48 -11.90
CA LYS A 66 -8.47 -1.52 -11.05
C LYS A 66 -9.35 -0.96 -9.92
N GLY A 67 -8.93 0.11 -9.24
CA GLY A 67 -9.72 0.73 -8.17
C GLY A 67 -11.01 1.36 -8.69
N CYS A 68 -10.95 2.03 -9.84
CA CYS A 68 -12.13 2.57 -10.52
C CYS A 68 -13.06 1.45 -10.97
N ALA A 69 -12.53 0.41 -11.61
CA ALA A 69 -13.31 -0.75 -12.05
C ALA A 69 -14.04 -1.43 -10.86
N LEU A 70 -13.33 -1.65 -9.74
CA LEU A 70 -13.94 -2.16 -8.51
C LEU A 70 -15.06 -1.25 -8.01
N LYS A 71 -14.84 0.06 -7.96
CA LYS A 71 -15.87 1.02 -7.52
C LYS A 71 -17.07 1.05 -8.46
N THR A 72 -16.87 0.97 -9.77
CA THR A 72 -17.95 0.89 -10.76
C THR A 72 -18.81 -0.35 -10.51
N GLY A 73 -18.17 -1.51 -10.33
CA GLY A 73 -18.90 -2.74 -10.00
C GLY A 73 -19.61 -2.68 -8.65
N LEU A 74 -18.96 -2.13 -7.62
CA LEU A 74 -19.56 -1.94 -6.30
C LEU A 74 -20.76 -0.99 -6.33
N ALA A 75 -20.70 0.10 -7.09
CA ALA A 75 -21.81 1.04 -7.24
C ALA A 75 -23.00 0.37 -7.94
N TYR A 76 -22.74 -0.38 -9.02
CA TYR A 76 -23.76 -1.17 -9.70
C TYR A 76 -24.40 -2.21 -8.77
N ILE A 77 -23.57 -2.92 -7.99
CA ILE A 77 -24.04 -3.91 -7.02
C ILE A 77 -24.94 -3.26 -5.96
N ASN A 78 -24.51 -2.13 -5.40
CA ASN A 78 -25.23 -1.39 -4.38
C ASN A 78 -26.62 -0.91 -4.83
N GLU A 79 -26.77 -0.58 -6.13
CA GLU A 79 -28.03 -0.14 -6.69
C GLU A 79 -29.01 -1.30 -6.99
N ARG A 80 -28.48 -2.46 -7.39
CA ARG A 80 -29.29 -3.53 -8.01
C ARG A 80 -29.52 -4.78 -7.16
N TYR A 81 -28.71 -5.00 -6.12
CA TYR A 81 -28.73 -6.25 -5.37
C TYR A 81 -29.24 -6.03 -3.94
N PRO A 82 -29.88 -7.06 -3.34
CA PRO A 82 -30.46 -6.94 -2.00
C PRO A 82 -29.36 -6.85 -0.93
N SER A 83 -29.72 -6.28 0.22
CA SER A 83 -28.83 -6.06 1.37
C SER A 83 -28.25 -7.34 1.98
N ASN A 84 -28.84 -8.51 1.72
CA ASN A 84 -28.33 -9.81 2.18
C ASN A 84 -27.33 -10.45 1.19
N SER A 85 -26.82 -9.70 0.22
CA SER A 85 -25.82 -10.21 -0.73
C SER A 85 -24.42 -10.20 -0.11
N VAL A 86 -23.62 -11.19 -0.46
CA VAL A 86 -22.20 -11.29 -0.09
C VAL A 86 -21.38 -11.18 -1.36
N ILE A 87 -20.42 -10.26 -1.35
CA ILE A 87 -19.59 -9.95 -2.50
C ILE A 87 -18.21 -10.55 -2.26
N VAL A 88 -17.65 -11.21 -3.27
CA VAL A 88 -16.24 -11.59 -3.33
C VAL A 88 -15.60 -10.89 -4.53
N THR A 89 -14.44 -10.29 -4.34
CA THR A 89 -13.62 -9.73 -5.41
C THR A 89 -12.58 -10.75 -5.85
N LEU A 90 -12.36 -10.90 -7.15
CA LEU A 90 -11.31 -11.76 -7.69
C LEU A 90 -10.57 -11.06 -8.82
N ASP A 91 -9.29 -11.39 -8.98
CA ASP A 91 -8.49 -10.96 -10.14
C ASP A 91 -8.85 -11.79 -11.39
N ALA A 92 -8.82 -11.14 -12.56
CA ALA A 92 -9.19 -11.74 -13.84
C ALA A 92 -8.16 -12.76 -14.39
N ASP A 93 -6.99 -12.87 -13.75
CA ASP A 93 -5.89 -13.73 -14.21
C ASP A 93 -6.02 -15.20 -13.78
N GLY A 94 -7.00 -15.52 -12.93
CA GLY A 94 -7.26 -16.90 -12.48
C GLY A 94 -6.30 -17.38 -11.38
N GLN A 95 -5.57 -16.48 -10.71
CA GLN A 95 -4.66 -16.85 -9.61
C GLN A 95 -5.37 -17.31 -8.32
N HIS A 96 -6.68 -17.15 -8.26
CA HIS A 96 -7.51 -17.57 -7.14
C HIS A 96 -8.38 -18.77 -7.54
N SER A 97 -8.35 -19.83 -6.74
CA SER A 97 -9.25 -20.96 -6.96
C SER A 97 -10.70 -20.58 -6.64
N VAL A 98 -11.66 -21.19 -7.33
CA VAL A 98 -13.08 -21.01 -7.04
C VAL A 98 -13.42 -21.55 -5.66
N GLU A 99 -12.73 -22.60 -5.21
CA GLU A 99 -12.84 -23.15 -3.86
C GLU A 99 -12.43 -22.13 -2.80
N ASP A 100 -11.34 -21.37 -3.03
CA ASP A 100 -10.92 -20.28 -2.13
C ASP A 100 -11.98 -19.17 -2.09
N ALA A 101 -12.51 -18.78 -3.25
CA ALA A 101 -13.59 -17.80 -3.32
C ALA A 101 -14.84 -18.23 -2.56
N VAL A 102 -15.23 -19.50 -2.66
CA VAL A 102 -16.32 -20.09 -1.86
C VAL A 102 -16.01 -20.01 -0.36
N ARG A 103 -14.80 -20.37 0.07
CA ARG A 103 -14.43 -20.33 1.50
C ARG A 103 -14.42 -18.92 2.08
N VAL A 104 -13.84 -17.96 1.37
CA VAL A 104 -13.79 -16.55 1.79
C VAL A 104 -15.20 -15.96 1.80
N CYS A 105 -16.01 -16.21 0.77
CA CYS A 105 -17.41 -15.77 0.70
C CYS A 105 -18.27 -16.35 1.82
N ASN A 106 -18.18 -17.66 2.09
CA ASN A 106 -18.89 -18.29 3.20
C ASN A 106 -18.47 -17.68 4.54
N THR A 107 -17.18 -17.40 4.73
CA THR A 107 -16.70 -16.75 5.97
C THR A 107 -17.29 -15.35 6.12
N ALA A 108 -17.39 -14.56 5.04
CA ALA A 108 -18.00 -13.24 5.07
C ALA A 108 -19.50 -13.31 5.37
N ALA A 109 -20.22 -14.29 4.82
CA ALA A 109 -21.63 -14.52 5.13
C ALA A 109 -21.90 -14.71 6.63
N TRP A 110 -21.04 -15.47 7.32
CA TRP A 110 -21.15 -15.68 8.78
C TRP A 110 -20.67 -14.48 9.62
N ASN A 111 -20.02 -13.49 9.02
CA ASN A 111 -19.41 -12.36 9.72
C ASN A 111 -19.75 -11.04 9.01
N MET A 112 -21.04 -10.77 8.80
CA MET A 112 -21.52 -9.49 8.25
C MET A 112 -20.91 -8.31 9.04
N GLY A 113 -20.42 -7.31 8.33
CA GLY A 113 -19.67 -6.16 8.84
C GLY A 113 -18.16 -6.38 8.92
N THR A 114 -17.66 -7.56 8.53
CA THR A 114 -16.23 -7.89 8.52
C THR A 114 -15.68 -7.95 7.10
N LEU A 115 -14.52 -7.34 6.88
CA LEU A 115 -13.75 -7.51 5.65
C LEU A 115 -12.93 -8.81 5.74
N VAL A 116 -13.30 -9.82 4.97
CA VAL A 116 -12.60 -11.11 4.91
C VAL A 116 -11.53 -11.06 3.83
N LEU A 117 -10.31 -11.43 4.18
CA LEU A 117 -9.13 -11.43 3.30
C LEU A 117 -8.69 -12.87 3.03
N GLY A 118 -8.61 -13.26 1.76
CA GLY A 118 -7.98 -14.50 1.34
C GLY A 118 -6.46 -14.34 1.35
N CYS A 119 -5.77 -14.90 2.33
CA CYS A 119 -4.34 -14.72 2.50
C CYS A 119 -3.56 -15.96 2.07
N ARG A 120 -2.58 -15.78 1.19
CA ARG A 120 -1.73 -16.88 0.70
C ARG A 120 -0.86 -17.41 1.84
N GLY A 121 -0.78 -18.74 1.95
CA GLY A 121 0.23 -19.38 2.80
C GLY A 121 1.63 -19.11 2.26
N PHE A 122 2.51 -18.48 3.03
CA PHE A 122 3.90 -18.19 2.61
C PHE A 122 4.83 -19.40 2.72
N ASP A 123 4.28 -20.59 2.92
CA ASP A 123 5.05 -21.69 3.48
C ASP A 123 5.92 -22.41 2.46
N GLN A 124 5.62 -22.51 1.15
CA GLN A 124 6.54 -23.25 0.24
C GLN A 124 6.80 -22.73 -1.19
N GLU A 125 5.98 -21.90 -1.86
CA GLU A 125 6.21 -21.66 -3.32
C GLU A 125 6.17 -20.20 -3.81
N VAL A 126 6.20 -19.21 -2.91
CA VAL A 126 6.16 -17.80 -3.36
C VAL A 126 7.51 -17.33 -3.95
N PRO A 127 7.58 -16.73 -5.16
CA PRO A 127 8.83 -16.18 -5.67
C PRO A 127 9.46 -15.20 -4.68
N ALA A 128 10.77 -15.32 -4.43
CA ALA A 128 11.47 -14.55 -3.39
C ALA A 128 11.25 -13.03 -3.50
N ARG A 129 11.09 -12.51 -4.72
CA ARG A 129 10.80 -11.08 -4.99
C ARG A 129 9.41 -10.65 -4.50
N SER A 130 8.38 -11.48 -4.69
CA SER A 130 7.02 -11.20 -4.20
C SER A 130 6.95 -11.32 -2.67
N ARG A 131 7.66 -12.31 -2.10
CA ARG A 131 7.83 -12.43 -0.63
C ARG A 131 8.44 -11.18 -0.01
N PHE A 132 9.50 -10.64 -0.62
CA PHE A 132 10.18 -9.44 -0.10
C PHE A 132 9.26 -8.22 -0.13
N GLY A 133 8.58 -7.96 -1.26
CA GLY A 133 7.64 -6.85 -1.39
C GLY A 133 6.52 -6.90 -0.35
N ASN A 134 5.86 -8.05 -0.20
CA ASN A 134 4.79 -8.19 0.79
C ASN A 134 5.32 -8.13 2.25
N THR A 135 6.53 -8.61 2.52
CA THR A 135 7.14 -8.49 3.87
C THR A 135 7.34 -7.03 4.26
N VAL A 136 7.84 -6.21 3.33
CA VAL A 136 8.03 -4.76 3.54
C VAL A 136 6.69 -4.06 3.75
N THR A 137 5.70 -4.32 2.89
CA THR A 137 4.39 -3.66 3.01
C THR A 137 3.65 -4.06 4.28
N ARG A 138 3.72 -5.33 4.70
CA ARG A 138 3.16 -5.81 5.99
C ARG A 138 3.80 -5.11 7.18
N PHE A 139 5.12 -4.96 7.18
CA PHE A 139 5.84 -4.27 8.24
C PHE A 139 5.43 -2.80 8.34
N ILE A 140 5.41 -2.09 7.20
CA ILE A 140 4.99 -0.69 7.14
C ILE A 140 3.52 -0.54 7.58
N TYR A 141 2.65 -1.44 7.13
CA TYR A 141 1.24 -1.44 7.49
C TYR A 141 1.06 -1.60 9.01
N ARG A 142 1.67 -2.64 9.60
CA ARG A 142 1.59 -2.90 11.05
C ARG A 142 2.08 -1.72 11.87
N ILE A 143 3.16 -1.09 11.43
CA ILE A 143 3.70 0.11 12.07
C ILE A 143 2.74 1.29 11.96
N ALA A 144 2.09 1.48 10.81
CA ALA A 144 1.21 2.60 10.56
C ALA A 144 -0.17 2.47 11.24
N THR A 145 -0.69 1.25 11.40
CA THR A 145 -2.05 1.00 11.88
C THR A 145 -2.12 0.31 13.24
N GLY A 146 -1.04 -0.34 13.69
CA GLY A 146 -1.04 -1.23 14.85
C GLY A 146 -1.72 -2.58 14.58
N VAL A 147 -2.31 -2.80 13.40
CA VAL A 147 -3.05 -4.01 13.04
C VAL A 147 -2.14 -4.95 12.25
N ASN A 148 -2.21 -6.24 12.56
CA ASN A 148 -1.48 -7.26 11.83
C ASN A 148 -2.32 -7.78 10.65
N VAL A 149 -1.78 -7.69 9.44
CA VAL A 149 -2.35 -8.31 8.23
C VAL A 149 -1.27 -9.14 7.55
N SER A 150 -1.61 -10.36 7.15
CA SER A 150 -0.67 -11.33 6.59
C SER A 150 -0.48 -11.23 5.08
N ASP A 151 -1.45 -10.70 4.35
CA ASP A 151 -1.29 -10.40 2.93
C ASP A 151 -1.94 -9.07 2.60
N THR A 152 -1.11 -8.03 2.49
CA THR A 152 -1.59 -6.68 2.15
C THR A 152 -1.91 -6.53 0.66
N GLN A 153 -1.49 -7.50 -0.15
CA GLN A 153 -1.57 -7.46 -1.61
C GLN A 153 -2.60 -8.46 -2.17
N THR A 154 -3.44 -9.05 -1.31
CA THR A 154 -4.48 -9.96 -1.79
C THR A 154 -5.63 -9.20 -2.46
N GLY A 155 -5.96 -9.65 -3.68
CA GLY A 155 -7.16 -9.25 -4.43
C GLY A 155 -8.40 -10.08 -4.08
N LEU A 156 -8.23 -11.25 -3.46
CA LEU A 156 -9.32 -12.09 -3.01
C LEU A 156 -9.85 -11.60 -1.67
N ARG A 157 -10.97 -10.87 -1.71
CA ARG A 157 -11.63 -10.29 -0.52
C ARG A 157 -13.11 -10.57 -0.58
N ALA A 158 -13.74 -10.79 0.57
CA ALA A 158 -15.19 -10.90 0.65
C ALA A 158 -15.78 -10.08 1.80
N PHE A 159 -16.98 -9.56 1.60
CA PHE A 159 -17.69 -8.69 2.53
C PHE A 159 -19.18 -8.69 2.23
N GLY A 160 -20.00 -8.37 3.23
CA GLY A 160 -21.44 -8.15 3.03
C GLY A 160 -21.74 -6.78 2.43
N MET A 161 -22.97 -6.61 1.95
CA MET A 161 -23.43 -5.38 1.27
C MET A 161 -23.27 -4.12 2.15
N GLU A 162 -23.35 -4.26 3.47
CA GLU A 162 -23.20 -3.18 4.45
C GLU A 162 -21.85 -2.45 4.39
N LEU A 163 -20.78 -3.12 3.90
CA LEU A 163 -19.48 -2.49 3.72
C LEU A 163 -19.33 -1.74 2.39
N VAL A 164 -20.28 -1.89 1.45
CA VAL A 164 -20.16 -1.28 0.12
C VAL A 164 -20.11 0.25 0.15
N PRO A 165 -20.97 0.97 0.91
CA PRO A 165 -20.87 2.43 1.02
C PRO A 165 -19.51 2.90 1.56
N PHE A 166 -18.96 2.17 2.53
CA PHE A 166 -17.62 2.41 3.06
C PHE A 166 -16.57 2.23 1.97
N LEU A 167 -16.59 1.11 1.24
CA LEU A 167 -15.63 0.81 0.18
C LEU A 167 -15.67 1.85 -0.96
N LEU A 168 -16.87 2.31 -1.34
CA LEU A 168 -17.04 3.36 -2.34
C LEU A 168 -16.43 4.70 -1.89
N SER A 169 -16.41 4.98 -0.58
CA SER A 169 -15.83 6.22 -0.02
C SER A 169 -14.30 6.24 0.01
N VAL A 170 -13.64 5.08 -0.11
CA VAL A 170 -12.17 4.97 -0.04
C VAL A 170 -11.53 5.59 -1.28
N SER A 171 -10.51 6.43 -1.09
CA SER A 171 -9.78 7.07 -2.18
C SER A 171 -8.87 6.10 -2.95
N GLY A 172 -8.61 6.40 -4.23
CA GLY A 172 -7.71 5.62 -5.09
C GLY A 172 -8.48 4.96 -6.23
N ASP A 173 -7.91 5.00 -7.43
CA ASP A 173 -8.58 4.57 -8.66
C ASP A 173 -7.80 3.48 -9.39
N ARG A 174 -6.56 3.21 -8.96
CA ARG A 174 -5.74 2.11 -9.48
C ARG A 174 -5.40 1.12 -8.35
N TYR A 175 -4.31 0.37 -8.48
CA TYR A 175 -3.91 -0.67 -7.51
C TYR A 175 -3.71 -0.16 -6.07
N GLU A 176 -3.42 1.13 -5.85
CA GLU A 176 -3.32 1.70 -4.51
C GLU A 176 -4.65 1.66 -3.72
N TYR A 177 -5.78 1.58 -4.41
CA TYR A 177 -7.10 1.48 -3.79
C TYR A 177 -7.16 0.32 -2.79
N GLU A 178 -6.62 -0.84 -3.15
CA GLU A 178 -6.65 -2.03 -2.32
C GLU A 178 -5.90 -1.85 -1.00
N MET A 179 -4.78 -1.12 -1.02
CA MET A 179 -4.02 -0.77 0.19
C MET A 179 -4.77 0.29 1.02
N ASN A 180 -5.37 1.28 0.36
CA ASN A 180 -6.16 2.30 1.04
C ASN A 180 -7.38 1.70 1.75
N VAL A 181 -8.01 0.67 1.18
CA VAL A 181 -9.11 -0.06 1.84
C VAL A 181 -8.65 -0.66 3.16
N LEU A 182 -7.46 -1.28 3.22
CA LEU A 182 -6.92 -1.85 4.46
C LEU A 182 -6.60 -0.76 5.50
N LEU A 183 -5.95 0.32 5.06
CA LEU A 183 -5.60 1.45 5.92
C LEU A 183 -6.85 2.11 6.52
N GLU A 184 -7.87 2.35 5.69
CA GLU A 184 -9.10 2.99 6.12
C GLU A 184 -9.96 2.04 6.97
N SER A 185 -9.93 0.73 6.69
CA SER A 185 -10.58 -0.29 7.53
C SER A 185 -9.99 -0.28 8.94
N SER A 186 -8.65 -0.22 9.05
CA SER A 186 -7.99 -0.08 10.34
C SER A 186 -8.34 1.24 11.04
N ARG A 187 -8.40 2.35 10.29
CA ARG A 187 -8.72 3.67 10.84
C ARG A 187 -10.15 3.75 11.39
N GLN A 188 -11.10 3.12 10.70
CA GLN A 188 -12.52 3.10 11.09
C GLN A 188 -12.88 1.90 11.97
N ASN A 189 -11.90 1.09 12.39
CA ASN A 189 -12.10 -0.14 13.16
C ASN A 189 -13.08 -1.13 12.50
N VAL A 190 -13.09 -1.19 11.17
CA VAL A 190 -13.78 -2.25 10.42
C VAL A 190 -13.07 -3.56 10.73
N PRO A 191 -13.77 -4.58 11.30
CA PRO A 191 -13.15 -5.87 11.58
C PRO A 191 -12.59 -6.49 10.30
N MET A 192 -11.38 -7.06 10.40
CA MET A 192 -10.76 -7.82 9.32
C MET A 192 -10.48 -9.24 9.77
N ARG A 193 -10.75 -10.22 8.91
CA ARG A 193 -10.52 -11.64 9.19
C ARG A 193 -9.79 -12.30 8.03
N GLU A 194 -8.80 -13.11 8.35
CA GLU A 194 -7.98 -13.80 7.35
C GLU A 194 -8.41 -15.25 7.18
N VAL A 195 -8.45 -15.70 5.93
CA VAL A 195 -8.71 -17.08 5.54
C VAL A 195 -7.56 -17.55 4.67
N GLY A 196 -6.94 -18.68 5.02
CA GLY A 196 -5.86 -19.25 4.23
C GLY A 196 -6.34 -19.71 2.85
N ILE A 197 -5.64 -19.30 1.80
CA ILE A 197 -5.91 -19.67 0.41
C ILE A 197 -4.70 -20.34 -0.25
N GLN A 198 -4.97 -21.16 -1.27
CA GLN A 198 -3.92 -21.78 -2.08
C GLN A 198 -3.34 -20.73 -3.02
N THR A 199 -2.08 -20.92 -3.43
CA THR A 199 -1.48 -20.06 -4.46
C THR A 199 -1.45 -20.81 -5.77
N ILE A 200 -2.23 -20.35 -6.75
CA ILE A 200 -2.24 -20.93 -8.10
C ILE A 200 -1.33 -20.07 -8.98
N TYR A 201 -0.26 -20.69 -9.50
CA TYR A 201 0.64 -20.05 -10.45
C TYR A 201 0.28 -20.49 -11.88
N LEU A 202 -0.32 -19.59 -12.66
CA LEU A 202 -0.52 -19.77 -14.09
C LEU A 202 0.62 -19.09 -14.86
N ASP A 203 1.30 -19.85 -15.74
CA ASP A 203 2.28 -19.40 -16.72
C ASP A 203 3.25 -18.28 -16.25
N ASN A 204 3.97 -18.51 -15.15
CA ASN A 204 5.04 -17.64 -14.66
C ASN A 204 4.64 -16.15 -14.49
N ASN A 205 3.39 -15.85 -14.13
CA ASN A 205 2.89 -14.47 -13.93
C ASN A 205 2.86 -13.60 -15.21
N SER A 206 2.96 -14.19 -16.41
CA SER A 206 3.01 -13.43 -17.68
C SER A 206 1.71 -12.71 -18.03
N SER A 207 0.56 -13.22 -17.57
CA SER A 207 -0.78 -12.66 -17.79
C SER A 207 -1.21 -11.61 -16.76
N SER A 208 -0.46 -11.45 -15.67
CA SER A 208 -0.72 -10.38 -14.72
C SER A 208 -0.17 -9.08 -15.32
N HIS A 209 -1.07 -8.22 -15.82
CA HIS A 209 -0.77 -6.83 -16.19
C HIS A 209 -0.25 -5.99 -15.01
N PHE A 210 -0.03 -6.61 -13.85
CA PHE A 210 0.81 -6.09 -12.80
C PHE A 210 2.26 -5.97 -13.30
N SER A 211 2.56 -4.82 -13.92
CA SER A 211 3.92 -4.44 -14.26
C SER A 211 4.69 -4.27 -12.94
N THR A 212 5.34 -5.36 -12.50
CA THR A 212 5.78 -5.61 -11.12
C THR A 212 6.73 -4.54 -10.59
N ILE A 213 7.32 -3.75 -11.48
CA ILE A 213 8.29 -2.71 -11.18
C ILE A 213 7.70 -1.30 -11.34
N LYS A 214 6.94 -0.97 -12.39
CA LYS A 214 6.47 0.42 -12.62
C LYS A 214 5.31 0.80 -11.69
N ASP A 215 4.41 -0.14 -11.38
CA ASP A 215 3.24 0.13 -10.54
C ASP A 215 3.58 0.06 -9.05
N SER A 216 4.42 -0.90 -8.67
CA SER A 216 5.14 -0.91 -7.41
C SER A 216 5.88 0.42 -7.17
N PHE A 217 6.55 0.97 -8.19
CA PHE A 217 7.29 2.23 -8.07
C PHE A 217 6.41 3.43 -7.72
N ARG A 218 5.08 3.41 -7.92
CA ARG A 218 4.18 4.50 -7.47
C ARG A 218 3.79 4.39 -6.01
N VAL A 219 3.54 3.18 -5.52
CA VAL A 219 3.37 2.92 -4.07
C VAL A 219 4.68 3.21 -3.33
N TYR A 220 5.81 2.78 -3.90
CA TYR A 220 7.13 3.13 -3.41
C TYR A 220 7.55 4.55 -3.76
N ARG A 221 6.87 5.31 -4.62
CA ARG A 221 7.34 6.62 -5.10
C ARG A 221 7.51 7.58 -3.94
N GLU A 222 6.58 7.59 -3.00
CA GLU A 222 6.65 8.47 -1.86
C GLU A 222 7.73 8.00 -0.85
N ILE A 223 7.91 6.68 -0.70
CA ILE A 223 8.98 6.09 0.11
C ILE A 223 10.36 6.34 -0.53
N ILE A 224 10.49 6.19 -1.84
CA ILE A 224 11.71 6.40 -2.64
C ILE A 224 12.03 7.88 -2.73
N LYS A 225 11.06 8.77 -2.94
CA LYS A 225 11.29 10.22 -2.89
C LYS A 225 11.79 10.65 -1.52
N PHE A 226 11.22 10.11 -0.45
CA PHE A 226 11.67 10.37 0.91
C PHE A 226 13.04 9.75 1.23
N ALA A 227 13.30 8.53 0.75
CA ALA A 227 14.61 7.89 0.85
C ALA A 227 15.67 8.67 0.06
N SER A 228 15.32 9.16 -1.13
CA SER A 228 16.18 10.00 -1.98
C SER A 228 16.45 11.36 -1.36
N SER A 229 15.46 12.02 -0.74
CA SER A 229 15.69 13.29 -0.03
C SER A 229 16.62 13.08 1.18
N SER A 230 16.41 11.98 1.91
CA SER A 230 17.27 11.59 3.03
C SER A 230 18.69 11.23 2.58
N LEU A 231 18.85 10.53 1.45
CA LEU A 231 20.14 10.20 0.85
C LEU A 231 20.87 11.46 0.36
N ILE A 232 20.17 12.40 -0.27
CA ILE A 232 20.72 13.70 -0.65
C ILE A 232 21.17 14.47 0.60
N GLY A 233 20.35 14.48 1.67
CA GLY A 233 20.72 15.08 2.95
C GLY A 233 21.97 14.46 3.56
N PHE A 234 22.13 13.14 3.45
CA PHE A 234 23.34 12.42 3.89
C PHE A 234 24.57 12.77 3.05
N VAL A 235 24.45 12.81 1.72
CA VAL A 235 25.56 13.17 0.82
C VAL A 235 26.00 14.61 1.07
N VAL A 236 25.05 15.53 1.23
CA VAL A 236 25.34 16.93 1.58
C VAL A 236 26.04 17.00 2.93
N ASP A 237 25.53 16.31 3.95
CA ASP A 237 26.16 16.29 5.27
C ASP A 237 27.60 15.78 5.22
N TYR A 238 27.82 14.61 4.61
CA TYR A 238 29.13 13.99 4.54
C TYR A 238 30.13 14.82 3.71
N GLY A 239 29.69 15.36 2.58
CA GLY A 239 30.50 16.22 1.73
C GLY A 239 30.90 17.51 2.45
N LEU A 240 29.94 18.19 3.08
CA LEU A 240 30.19 19.44 3.79
C LEU A 240 31.06 19.22 5.03
N TYR A 241 30.82 18.14 5.79
CA TYR A 241 31.66 17.75 6.92
C TYR A 241 33.11 17.51 6.46
N SER A 242 33.31 16.74 5.39
CA SER A 242 34.65 16.42 4.88
C SER A 242 35.39 17.66 4.39
N MET A 243 34.70 18.55 3.69
CA MET A 243 35.25 19.82 3.21
C MET A 243 35.62 20.74 4.38
N LEU A 244 34.72 20.92 5.35
CA LEU A 244 34.93 21.80 6.50
C LEU A 244 36.03 21.26 7.42
N ALA A 245 36.07 19.95 7.65
CA ALA A 245 37.12 19.32 8.45
C ALA A 245 38.51 19.50 7.82
N PHE A 246 38.60 19.46 6.48
CA PHE A 246 39.84 19.75 5.75
C PHE A 246 40.23 21.24 5.86
N MET A 247 39.28 22.16 5.64
CA MET A 247 39.53 23.61 5.69
C MET A 247 39.86 24.12 7.10
N THR A 248 39.27 23.51 8.13
CA THR A 248 39.43 23.92 9.53
C THR A 248 40.50 23.12 10.27
N ALA A 249 41.23 22.24 9.59
CA ALA A 249 42.25 21.38 10.19
C ALA A 249 43.30 22.17 11.00
N GLY A 250 43.59 23.42 10.60
CA GLY A 250 44.51 24.33 11.30
C GLY A 250 44.04 24.82 12.67
N LEU A 251 42.75 24.64 13.02
CA LEU A 251 42.18 25.03 14.33
C LEU A 251 42.36 23.94 15.41
N GLY A 252 42.95 22.80 15.05
CA GLY A 252 43.09 21.64 15.93
C GLY A 252 41.82 20.79 15.99
N ALA A 253 42.00 19.48 16.14
CA ALA A 253 40.90 18.50 16.06
C ALA A 253 39.76 18.74 17.07
N VAL A 254 40.08 19.30 18.24
CA VAL A 254 39.12 19.60 19.31
C VAL A 254 38.10 20.65 18.88
N VAL A 255 38.48 21.62 18.04
CA VAL A 255 37.60 22.70 17.57
C VAL A 255 37.07 22.41 16.17
N SER A 256 37.93 21.90 15.28
CA SER A 256 37.61 21.62 13.89
C SER A 256 36.50 20.58 13.72
N ILE A 257 36.55 19.46 14.45
CA ILE A 257 35.61 18.34 14.27
C ILE A 257 34.19 18.73 14.73
N PRO A 258 33.97 19.29 15.94
CA PRO A 258 32.63 19.69 16.37
C PRO A 258 32.03 20.79 15.48
N LEU A 259 32.84 21.80 15.12
CA LEU A 259 32.38 22.91 14.27
C LEU A 259 31.95 22.42 12.88
N SER A 260 32.74 21.55 12.27
CA SER A 260 32.45 20.97 10.95
C SER A 260 31.18 20.10 10.99
N ASN A 261 31.03 19.27 12.02
CA ASN A 261 29.88 18.39 12.18
C ASN A 261 28.58 19.15 12.44
N VAL A 262 28.58 20.13 13.35
CA VAL A 262 27.38 20.93 13.66
C VAL A 262 26.95 21.73 12.44
N THR A 263 27.90 22.35 11.74
CA THR A 263 27.60 23.14 10.53
C THR A 263 27.05 22.26 9.41
N ALA A 264 27.66 21.11 9.14
CA ALA A 264 27.19 20.16 8.14
C ALA A 264 25.77 19.68 8.43
N ARG A 265 25.48 19.38 9.71
CA ARG A 265 24.15 18.90 10.15
C ARG A 265 23.06 19.94 9.98
N ILE A 266 23.34 21.21 10.29
CA ILE A 266 22.38 22.31 10.11
C ILE A 266 22.06 22.49 8.62
N VAL A 267 23.09 22.51 7.76
CA VAL A 267 22.93 22.70 6.32
C VAL A 267 22.19 21.52 5.69
N SER A 268 22.59 20.29 6.03
CA SER A 268 21.93 19.04 5.61
C SER A 268 20.44 19.02 5.98
N ALA A 269 20.10 19.33 7.23
CA ALA A 269 18.72 19.35 7.69
C ALA A 269 17.88 20.40 6.94
N THR A 270 18.46 21.56 6.64
CA THR A 270 17.81 22.65 5.89
C THR A 270 17.53 22.25 4.44
N VAL A 271 18.50 21.60 3.78
CA VAL A 271 18.35 21.07 2.42
C VAL A 271 17.30 19.96 2.40
N ASN A 272 17.37 19.01 3.33
CA ASN A 272 16.44 17.89 3.40
C ASN A 272 15.00 18.37 3.66
N PHE A 273 14.81 19.36 4.54
CA PHE A 273 13.50 19.99 4.76
C PHE A 273 12.96 20.67 3.49
N SER A 274 13.81 21.43 2.78
CA SER A 274 13.43 22.14 1.55
C SER A 274 13.00 21.19 0.43
N ILE A 275 13.72 20.08 0.27
CA ILE A 275 13.40 19.01 -0.69
C ILE A 275 12.09 18.32 -0.30
N ASN A 276 11.95 17.91 0.96
CA ASN A 276 10.73 17.21 1.43
C ASN A 276 9.48 18.09 1.30
N LYS A 277 9.58 19.38 1.61
CA LYS A 277 8.48 20.34 1.45
C LYS A 277 8.10 20.59 -0.01
N LYS A 278 9.07 20.67 -0.93
CA LYS A 278 8.80 21.04 -2.33
C LYS A 278 8.46 19.85 -3.23
N LEU A 279 9.03 18.67 -2.95
CA LEU A 279 8.97 17.51 -3.84
C LEU A 279 8.17 16.32 -3.28
N VAL A 280 8.09 16.18 -1.95
CA VAL A 280 7.47 15.00 -1.31
C VAL A 280 6.08 15.33 -0.78
N PHE A 281 5.95 16.39 0.03
CA PHE A 281 4.68 16.77 0.65
C PHE A 281 4.24 18.14 0.13
N LYS A 282 3.36 18.16 -0.87
CA LYS A 282 2.68 19.39 -1.37
C LYS A 282 1.76 19.97 -0.28
N SER A 283 2.33 20.54 0.77
CA SER A 283 1.61 21.02 1.96
C SER A 283 1.60 22.55 2.04
N SER A 284 0.42 23.12 2.32
CA SER A 284 0.18 24.56 2.53
C SER A 284 0.24 24.97 4.01
N SER A 285 0.95 24.24 4.88
CA SER A 285 1.06 24.59 6.31
C SER A 285 2.11 25.66 6.60
N SER A 286 1.87 26.46 7.66
CA SER A 286 2.78 27.50 8.19
C SER A 286 4.23 27.00 8.33
N THR A 287 5.14 27.64 7.57
CA THR A 287 6.53 27.22 7.31
C THR A 287 7.40 27.07 8.56
N THR A 288 7.21 27.91 9.57
CA THR A 288 8.09 27.99 10.75
C THR A 288 7.81 26.89 11.77
N LYS A 289 6.54 26.49 11.96
CA LYS A 289 6.19 25.47 12.95
C LYS A 289 6.67 24.08 12.55
N SER A 290 6.51 23.71 11.28
CA SER A 290 6.99 22.41 10.76
C SER A 290 8.51 22.32 10.75
N ALA A 291 9.21 23.44 10.52
CA ALA A 291 10.67 23.48 10.57
C ALA A 291 11.22 23.23 11.99
N VAL A 292 10.61 23.82 13.02
CA VAL A 292 11.00 23.60 14.43
C VAL A 292 10.76 22.14 14.85
N GLN A 293 9.61 21.56 14.48
CA GLN A 293 9.32 20.15 14.80
C GLN A 293 10.28 19.19 14.09
N TYR A 294 10.68 19.51 12.86
CA TYR A 294 11.67 18.73 12.12
C TYR A 294 13.06 18.81 12.77
N PHE A 295 13.46 20.00 13.23
CA PHE A 295 14.74 20.21 13.92
C PHE A 295 14.80 19.44 15.24
N ILE A 296 13.73 19.48 16.03
CA ILE A 296 13.60 18.69 17.27
C ILE A 296 13.70 17.20 16.98
N LEU A 297 13.00 16.72 15.94
CA LEU A 297 13.06 15.32 15.54
C LEU A 297 14.47 14.90 15.11
N ALA A 298 15.16 15.72 14.31
CA ALA A 298 16.53 15.46 13.89
C ALA A 298 17.51 15.39 15.08
N ALA A 299 17.35 16.29 16.07
CA ALA A 299 18.14 16.28 17.29
C ALA A 299 17.87 15.01 18.14
N CYS A 300 16.61 14.61 18.31
CA CYS A 300 16.24 13.38 19.01
C CYS A 300 16.80 12.13 18.32
N ILE A 301 16.77 12.07 16.98
CA ILE A 301 17.34 10.97 16.20
C ILE A 301 18.85 10.90 16.39
N LEU A 302 19.55 12.03 16.35
CA LEU A 302 21.01 12.06 16.51
C LEU A 302 21.43 11.51 17.89
N VAL A 303 20.76 11.99 18.95
CA VAL A 303 21.02 11.53 20.32
C VAL A 303 20.67 10.05 20.45
N GLY A 304 19.47 9.66 19.99
CA GLY A 304 19.00 8.28 20.08
C GLY A 304 19.86 7.29 19.31
N ASN A 305 20.30 7.64 18.10
CA ASN A 305 21.17 6.80 17.27
C ASN A 305 22.53 6.59 17.97
N THR A 306 23.10 7.67 18.53
CA THR A 306 24.36 7.60 19.28
C THR A 306 24.25 6.70 20.52
N VAL A 307 23.16 6.84 21.28
CA VAL A 307 22.93 6.05 22.51
C VAL A 307 22.68 4.57 22.16
N LEU A 308 21.80 4.29 21.21
CA LEU A 308 21.43 2.92 20.84
C LEU A 308 22.62 2.19 20.20
N LEU A 309 23.39 2.85 19.33
CA LEU A 309 24.60 2.26 18.76
C LEU A 309 25.63 1.95 19.85
N SER A 310 25.85 2.88 20.78
CA SER A 310 26.79 2.67 21.89
C SER A 310 26.36 1.51 22.79
N PHE A 311 25.06 1.38 23.05
CA PHE A 311 24.51 0.27 23.83
C PHE A 311 24.69 -1.09 23.12
N LEU A 312 24.34 -1.16 21.82
CA LEU A 312 24.47 -2.39 21.03
C LEU A 312 25.93 -2.88 20.92
N VAL A 313 26.87 -1.95 20.77
CA VAL A 313 28.29 -2.29 20.59
C VAL A 313 28.99 -2.52 21.92
N ASN A 314 28.80 -1.63 22.90
CA ASN A 314 29.59 -1.65 24.14
C ASN A 314 28.95 -2.51 25.24
N SER A 315 27.62 -2.61 25.30
CA SER A 315 26.92 -3.37 26.33
C SER A 315 26.54 -4.78 25.87
N LEU A 316 26.11 -4.92 24.61
CA LEU A 316 25.67 -6.21 24.04
C LEU A 316 26.75 -6.90 23.18
N GLY A 317 27.87 -6.23 22.90
CA GLY A 317 28.99 -6.81 22.15
C GLY A 317 28.69 -7.12 20.69
N PHE A 318 27.67 -6.51 20.09
CA PHE A 318 27.32 -6.76 18.70
C PHE A 318 28.34 -6.16 17.72
N ASN A 319 28.38 -6.75 16.52
CA ASN A 319 29.25 -6.27 15.45
C ASN A 319 28.90 -4.82 15.09
N LYS A 320 29.88 -3.92 15.23
CA LYS A 320 29.73 -2.47 15.00
C LYS A 320 29.10 -2.09 13.66
N TYR A 321 29.35 -2.86 12.60
CA TYR A 321 28.80 -2.59 11.27
C TYR A 321 27.33 -3.03 11.18
N ALA A 322 27.00 -4.20 11.73
CA ALA A 322 25.63 -4.68 11.78
C ALA A 322 24.75 -3.81 12.71
N SER A 323 25.28 -3.44 13.88
CA SER A 323 24.62 -2.51 14.81
C SER A 323 24.36 -1.18 14.14
N LYS A 324 25.34 -0.60 13.43
CA LYS A 324 25.14 0.66 12.71
C LYS A 324 24.00 0.59 11.69
N ILE A 325 23.94 -0.45 10.87
CA ILE A 325 22.85 -0.63 9.88
C ILE A 325 21.50 -0.74 10.61
N PHE A 326 21.43 -1.53 11.68
CA PHE A 326 20.21 -1.70 12.46
C PHE A 326 19.72 -0.40 13.10
N THR A 327 20.62 0.38 13.69
CA THR A 327 20.29 1.66 14.33
C THR A 327 19.78 2.67 13.28
N GLU A 328 20.42 2.75 12.12
CA GLU A 328 19.99 3.63 11.02
C GLU A 328 18.59 3.27 10.50
N ILE A 329 18.31 1.98 10.28
CA ILE A 329 16.98 1.51 9.84
C ILE A 329 15.92 1.85 10.89
N THR A 330 16.23 1.64 12.18
CA THR A 330 15.32 1.90 13.30
C THR A 330 14.94 3.37 13.38
N PHE A 331 15.93 4.27 13.34
CA PHE A 331 15.67 5.70 13.43
C PHE A 331 15.12 6.29 12.13
N PHE A 332 15.41 5.70 10.96
CA PHE A 332 14.73 6.05 9.72
C PHE A 332 13.23 5.77 9.79
N ALA A 333 12.84 4.57 10.25
CA ALA A 333 11.44 4.21 10.45
C ALA A 333 10.74 5.11 11.48
N ALA A 334 11.41 5.39 12.61
CA ALA A 334 10.89 6.30 13.64
C ALA A 334 10.73 7.74 13.11
N SER A 335 11.71 8.24 12.34
CA SER A 335 11.65 9.56 11.71
C SER A 335 10.47 9.69 10.76
N TRP A 336 10.26 8.67 9.91
CA TRP A 336 9.14 8.64 8.97
C TRP A 336 7.78 8.66 9.69
N LEU A 337 7.63 7.87 10.76
CA LEU A 337 6.43 7.85 11.60
C LEU A 337 6.12 9.21 12.21
N VAL A 338 7.11 9.84 12.87
CA VAL A 338 6.92 11.15 13.50
C VAL A 338 6.58 12.21 12.45
N GLN A 339 7.26 12.21 11.30
CA GLN A 339 6.96 13.15 10.23
C GLN A 339 5.54 12.98 9.69
N LYS A 340 5.13 11.74 9.41
CA LYS A 340 3.81 11.43 8.85
C LYS A 340 2.66 11.77 9.81
N PHE A 341 2.80 11.40 11.09
CA PHE A 341 1.69 11.49 12.04
C PHE A 341 1.70 12.76 12.91
N ILE A 342 2.86 13.33 13.21
CA ILE A 342 3.00 14.44 14.16
C ILE A 342 3.28 15.77 13.44
N ILE A 343 4.17 15.77 12.45
CA ILE A 343 4.62 17.00 11.77
C ILE A 343 3.68 17.37 10.62
N PHE A 344 3.28 16.37 9.84
CA PHE A 344 2.41 16.52 8.67
C PHE A 344 1.05 15.82 8.84
N GLY A 345 0.76 15.29 10.03
CA GLY A 345 -0.57 14.78 10.36
C GLY A 345 -1.59 15.91 10.19
N LYS A 346 -2.61 15.68 9.35
CA LYS A 346 -3.68 16.65 9.09
C LYS A 346 -4.28 17.09 10.42
N ARG A 347 -4.24 18.39 10.72
CA ARG A 347 -5.25 18.99 11.60
C ARG A 347 -6.55 18.94 10.83
N ASP A 348 -7.54 18.24 11.37
CA ASP A 348 -8.89 18.20 10.82
C ASP A 348 -9.38 19.61 10.51
N ALA A 349 -9.56 19.88 9.22
CA ALA A 349 -10.21 21.07 8.72
C ALA A 349 -11.21 20.62 7.67
N LYS A 350 -12.47 20.60 8.12
CA LYS A 350 -13.74 20.68 7.38
C LYS A 350 -13.58 20.99 5.88
N GLY A 351 -14.17 20.14 5.05
CA GLY A 351 -14.46 20.45 3.64
C GLY A 351 -14.08 19.33 2.66
N SER A 352 -14.66 18.14 2.84
CA SER A 352 -14.73 17.17 1.74
C SER A 352 -15.66 17.73 0.67
N LYS A 353 -15.11 18.28 -0.42
CA LYS A 353 -15.86 18.37 -1.67
C LYS A 353 -15.75 16.99 -2.33
N HIS A 354 -16.87 16.28 -2.37
CA HIS A 354 -17.10 15.13 -3.23
C HIS A 354 -16.70 15.49 -4.67
N HIS A 355 -15.69 14.80 -5.19
CA HIS A 355 -15.63 14.54 -6.62
C HIS A 355 -16.34 13.21 -6.84
N THR A 356 -17.62 13.29 -7.19
CA THR A 356 -18.34 12.20 -7.83
C THR A 356 -17.65 11.91 -9.16
N CYS A 357 -17.30 10.64 -9.36
CA CYS A 357 -16.92 10.12 -10.67
C CYS A 357 -18.23 10.04 -11.47
N ASN A 358 -18.57 11.11 -12.19
CA ASN A 358 -19.69 11.12 -13.12
C ASN A 358 -19.16 11.03 -14.55
N GLU A 359 -19.77 10.10 -15.27
CA GLU A 359 -19.87 9.91 -16.74
C GLU A 359 -18.53 9.70 -17.48
#